data_AF-A0A2E7PVD9-F1
#
_entry.id   AF-A0A2E7PVD9-F1
#
_cell.length_a   1.000
_cell.length_b   1.000
_cell.length_c   1.000
_cell.angle_alpha   90.00
_cell.angle_beta   90.00
_cell.angle_gamma   90.00
#
_symmetry.space_group_name_H-M   'P 1'
#
loop_
_entity.id
_entity.type
_entity.pdbx_description
1 polymer ?
#
loop_
_entity_poly.entity_id
_entity_poly.type
_entity_poly.pdbx_seq_one_letter_code
_entity_poly.pdbx_strand_id
1 'polypeptide(L)' 'MKILWLPILLILAFAGCSPKVTVNPMDRAYLNDYLMRSDRDTLAVKMFDHAYYSREGSRGGRGVGGGGCGCN' A
#
# COMPACT_ATOMS: atom_id res chain seq x y z
N MET A 1 -3.04 19.52 -37.95
CA MET A 1 -3.64 20.28 -36.84
C MET A 1 -4.52 19.44 -35.90
N LYS A 2 -5.25 18.41 -36.38
CA LYS A 2 -6.12 17.55 -35.54
C LYS A 2 -5.38 16.67 -34.51
N ILE A 3 -4.14 16.25 -34.81
CA ILE A 3 -3.33 15.37 -33.94
C ILE A 3 -2.92 16.03 -32.62
N LEU A 4 -2.83 17.37 -32.57
CA LEU A 4 -2.49 18.11 -31.34
C LEU A 4 -3.64 18.17 -30.33
N TRP A 5 -4.86 17.81 -30.72
CA TRP A 5 -6.05 17.89 -29.84
C TRP A 5 -6.18 16.66 -28.95
N LEU A 6 -5.67 15.51 -29.40
CA LEU A 6 -5.67 14.26 -28.64
C LEU A 6 -4.89 14.34 -27.30
N PRO A 7 -3.64 14.86 -27.27
CA PRO A 7 -2.91 14.95 -26.00
C PRO A 7 -3.52 16.00 -25.05
N ILE A 8 -4.12 17.06 -25.60
CA ILE A 8 -4.77 18.12 -24.79
C ILE A 8 -6.01 17.54 -24.09
N LEU A 9 -6.85 16.79 -24.81
CA LEU A 9 -8.03 16.14 -24.24
C LEU A 9 -7.65 15.14 -23.12
N LEU A 10 -6.55 14.41 -23.31
CA LEU A 10 -6.07 13.45 -22.33
C LEU A 10 -5.63 14.12 -21.02
N ILE A 11 -4.91 15.24 -21.09
CA ILE A 11 -4.45 15.98 -19.90
C ILE A 11 -5.65 16.56 -19.11
N LEU A 12 -6.65 17.09 -19.82
CA LEU A 12 -7.88 17.62 -19.21
C LEU A 12 -8.70 16.54 -18.49
N ALA A 13 -8.70 15.30 -18.98
CA ALA A 13 -9.41 14.18 -18.34
C ALA A 13 -8.84 13.80 -16.96
N PHE A 14 -7.53 14.01 -16.73
CA PHE A 14 -6.86 13.66 -15.47
C PHE A 14 -6.65 14.85 -14.51
N ALA A 15 -7.02 16.07 -14.90
CA ALA A 15 -6.83 17.28 -14.09
C ALA A 15 -7.69 17.32 -12.80
N GLY A 16 -8.66 16.41 -12.65
CA GLY A 16 -9.56 16.34 -11.50
C GLY A 16 -9.14 15.35 -10.39
N CYS A 17 -8.02 14.63 -10.53
CA CYS A 17 -7.63 13.58 -9.59
C CYS A 17 -6.92 14.12 -8.32
N SER A 18 -7.33 15.29 -7.82
CA SER A 18 -6.92 15.75 -6.50
C SER A 18 -8.00 15.35 -5.49
N PRO A 19 -7.64 14.64 -4.39
CA PRO A 19 -8.62 14.33 -3.35
C PRO A 19 -9.04 15.65 -2.69
N LYS A 20 -10.23 16.16 -3.06
CA LYS A 20 -10.88 17.30 -2.37
C LYS A 20 -11.19 16.98 -0.90
N VAL A 21 -11.25 15.70 -0.56
CA VAL A 21 -11.53 15.20 0.79
C VAL A 21 -10.21 14.82 1.44
N THR A 22 -9.50 15.81 1.97
CA THR A 22 -8.38 15.55 2.88
C THR A 22 -8.80 15.99 4.27
N VAL A 23 -8.43 15.19 5.29
CA VAL A 23 -8.55 15.62 6.69
C VAL A 23 -7.63 16.82 6.94
N ASN A 24 -7.99 17.67 7.90
CA ASN A 24 -7.14 18.79 8.32
C ASN A 24 -5.73 18.25 8.64
N PRO A 25 -4.63 18.91 8.21
CA PRO A 25 -3.28 18.48 8.54
C PRO A 25 -3.06 18.07 9.99
N MET A 26 -3.69 18.76 10.96
CA MET A 26 -3.56 18.44 12.39
C MET A 26 -4.29 17.16 12.81
N ASP A 27 -5.39 16.79 12.14
CA ASP A 27 -6.13 15.56 12.44
C ASP A 27 -5.32 14.31 12.06
N ARG A 28 -4.29 14.45 11.21
CA ARG A 28 -3.38 13.34 10.89
C ARG A 28 -2.55 12.90 12.09
N ALA A 29 -2.45 13.72 13.15
CA ALA A 29 -1.77 13.34 14.38
C ALA A 29 -2.42 12.13 15.06
N TYR A 30 -3.73 11.91 14.89
CA TYR A 30 -4.43 10.74 15.44
C TYR A 30 -3.95 9.41 14.85
N LEU A 31 -3.32 9.41 13.67
CA LEU A 31 -2.70 8.20 13.10
C LEU A 31 -1.49 7.73 13.91
N ASN A 32 -0.91 8.60 14.75
CA ASN A 32 0.19 8.25 15.64
C ASN A 32 -0.31 7.77 17.02
N ASP A 33 -1.62 7.64 17.23
CA ASP A 33 -2.18 7.03 18.43
C ASP A 33 -1.70 5.57 18.54
N TYR A 34 -1.40 5.13 19.76
CA TYR A 34 -1.06 3.74 20.06
C TYR A 34 -2.09 2.76 19.49
N LEU A 35 -3.39 3.11 19.51
CA LEU A 35 -4.46 2.26 18.95
C LEU A 35 -4.34 2.06 17.42
N MET A 36 -3.80 3.03 16.70
CA MET A 36 -3.65 2.99 15.24
C MET A 36 -2.32 2.37 14.80
N ARG A 37 -1.43 2.02 15.73
CA ARG A 37 -0.16 1.35 15.43
C ARG A 37 -0.40 -0.07 14.91
N SER A 38 0.09 -0.33 13.70
CA SER A 38 -0.01 -1.65 13.05
C SER A 38 0.83 -2.74 13.73
N ASP A 39 1.85 -2.34 14.48
CA ASP A 39 2.79 -3.21 15.21
C ASP A 39 2.46 -3.34 16.71
N ARG A 40 1.32 -2.79 17.15
CA ARG A 40 0.93 -2.75 18.57
C ARG A 40 0.85 -4.13 19.22
N ASP A 41 0.32 -5.10 18.50
CA ASP A 41 0.12 -6.47 18.97
C ASP A 41 0.99 -7.45 18.17
N THR A 42 2.01 -7.98 18.84
CA THR A 42 2.95 -8.93 18.26
C THR A 42 2.30 -10.26 17.84
N LEU A 43 1.20 -10.68 18.47
CA LEU A 43 0.47 -11.88 18.08
C LEU A 43 -0.29 -11.64 16.78
N ALA A 44 -1.02 -10.53 16.69
CA ALA A 44 -1.71 -10.13 15.47
C ALA A 44 -0.73 -10.03 14.28
N VAL A 45 0.45 -9.41 14.49
CA VAL A 45 1.49 -9.32 13.46
C VAL A 45 1.91 -10.71 12.97
N LYS A 46 2.20 -11.65 13.88
CA LYS A 46 2.58 -13.03 13.52
C LYS A 46 1.46 -13.77 12.79
N MET A 47 0.20 -13.56 13.18
CA MET A 47 -0.96 -14.17 12.53
C MET A 47 -1.16 -13.62 11.12
N PHE A 48 -0.98 -12.30 10.91
CA PHE A 48 -1.02 -11.69 9.59
C PHE A 48 0.12 -12.20 8.70
N ASP A 49 1.34 -12.25 9.23
CA ASP A 49 2.48 -12.81 8.50
C ASP A 49 2.23 -14.27 8.12
N HIS A 50 1.69 -15.07 9.05
CA HIS A 50 1.30 -16.45 8.75
C HIS A 50 0.26 -16.49 7.61
N ALA A 51 -0.83 -15.72 7.69
CA ALA A 51 -1.86 -15.72 6.65
C ALA A 51 -1.33 -15.25 5.28
N TYR A 52 -0.44 -14.24 5.27
CA TYR A 52 0.10 -13.64 4.04
C TYR A 52 1.14 -14.53 3.35
N TYR A 53 2.01 -15.18 4.13
CA TYR A 53 3.11 -16.00 3.62
C TYR A 53 2.84 -17.51 3.65
N SER A 54 1.73 -17.98 4.22
CA SER A 54 1.36 -19.41 4.25
C SER A 54 0.97 -19.97 2.88
N ARG A 55 0.87 -19.14 1.82
CA ARG A 55 0.72 -19.64 0.45
C ARG A 55 2.07 -20.11 -0.05
N GLU A 56 2.17 -21.41 -0.34
CA GLU A 56 3.38 -22.07 -0.87
C GLU A 56 3.98 -21.26 -2.04
N GLY A 57 5.04 -20.49 -1.76
CA GLY A 57 5.81 -19.76 -2.78
C GLY A 57 5.42 -18.31 -3.10
N SER A 58 4.61 -17.61 -2.29
CA SER A 58 4.18 -16.24 -2.64
C SER A 58 5.29 -15.17 -2.65
N ARG A 59 6.34 -15.38 -1.84
CA ARG A 59 7.70 -14.75 -1.81
C ARG A 59 8.22 -14.92 -0.38
N GLY A 60 9.52 -15.15 -0.20
CA GLY A 60 10.15 -15.41 1.12
C GLY A 60 9.57 -14.52 2.22
N GLY A 61 9.20 -15.14 3.34
CA GLY A 61 8.47 -14.50 4.43
C GLY A 61 9.15 -13.26 4.99
N ARG A 62 8.44 -12.50 5.82
CA ARG A 62 8.99 -11.32 6.51
C ARG A 62 10.13 -11.74 7.45
N GLY A 63 11.35 -11.81 6.92
CA GLY A 63 12.58 -12.04 7.68
C GLY A 63 12.95 -13.50 8.00
N VAL A 64 12.21 -14.50 7.52
CA VAL A 64 12.60 -15.92 7.64
C VAL A 64 12.94 -16.48 6.26
N GLY A 65 14.15 -17.04 6.16
CA GLY A 65 14.72 -17.62 4.96
C GLY A 65 13.70 -18.42 4.16
N GLY A 66 13.67 -18.15 2.85
CA GLY A 66 12.68 -18.70 1.93
C GLY A 66 12.56 -20.22 2.04
N GLY A 67 11.35 -20.68 2.37
CA GLY A 67 10.89 -22.03 2.05
C GLY A 67 10.37 -22.12 0.61
N GLY A 68 11.01 -21.41 -0.32
CA GLY A 68 10.82 -21.61 -1.76
C GLY A 68 12.12 -22.16 -2.30
N CYS A 69 12.05 -23.17 -3.17
CA CYS A 69 13.17 -23.63 -3.99
C CYS A 69 13.90 -22.39 -4.54
N GLY A 70 15.09 -22.10 -4.03
CA GLY A 70 15.83 -20.84 -4.22
C GLY A 70 16.41 -20.67 -5.63
N CYS A 71 15.58 -20.78 -6.67
CA CYS A 71 15.98 -20.46 -8.04
C CYS A 71 15.87 -18.95 -8.29
N ASN A 72 16.96 -18.24 -8.02
CA ASN A 72 17.49 -17.22 -8.93
C ASN A 72 18.97 -17.52 -9.14
#